data_AF-A0A2N6NXS2-F1
#
_entry.id   AF-A0A2N6NXS2-F1
#
_cell.length_a   1.000
_cell.length_b   1.000
_cell.length_c   1.000
_cell.angle_alpha   90.00
_cell.angle_beta   90.00
_cell.angle_gamma   90.00
#
_symmetry.space_group_name_H-M   'P 1'
#
loop_
_entity.id
_entity.type
_entity.pdbx_description
1 polymer ?
#
loop_
_entity_poly.entity_id
_entity_poly.type
_entity_poly.pdbx_seq_one_letter_code
_entity_poly.pdbx_strand_id
1 'polypeptide(L)'
;MPAHRLFDSKPIASLISAMPGHRTQADIDENQAKHALVSSWFLGPRAENMDVLQSLFGQVLERQKQARVELAEQDQDIFITEEMKALDINQQSIHRLADNSKELSDKLAEHSVPFWSPRYNAHMNMDTTLASIIGFYNPNNVATEASPFTTQIEWHVGEQLCEMLGYNGSNEDPAPWGHITCDGSVANLEAIWATRNLKFYPFSLKLAIEKGPLNFLSTIEPPFIVETCNAGPKEFLKLTKEELLNLTPPTVLSIPTLLGEKYSISSGFLQDALKPYLVQTMGKDELESMFDINKGKYMICATKHYS
;
A
#
# COMPACT_ATOMS: atom_id res chain seq x y z
N MET A 1 -12.85 19.14 -2.12
CA MET A 1 -14.20 18.63 -1.75
C MET A 1 -14.04 17.84 -0.47
N PRO A 2 -14.87 18.02 0.57
CA PRO A 2 -14.63 17.38 1.85
C PRO A 2 -14.91 15.86 1.76
N ALA A 3 -13.91 15.06 2.11
CA ALA A 3 -13.83 13.60 2.00
C ALA A 3 -14.68 12.83 3.04
N HIS A 4 -15.67 13.45 3.67
CA HIS A 4 -16.38 12.87 4.82
C HIS A 4 -17.67 12.09 4.50
N ARG A 5 -17.93 11.69 3.25
CA ARG A 5 -19.15 10.94 2.89
C ARG A 5 -18.95 9.83 1.86
N LEU A 6 -17.95 8.99 2.05
CA LEU A 6 -17.79 7.79 1.20
C LEU A 6 -18.55 6.56 1.73
N PHE A 7 -19.07 6.61 2.96
CA PHE A 7 -19.76 5.48 3.59
C PHE A 7 -21.01 5.91 4.38
N ASP A 8 -22.03 6.43 3.69
CA ASP A 8 -23.39 6.47 4.26
C ASP A 8 -24.02 5.08 4.09
N SER A 9 -23.78 4.19 5.07
CA SER A 9 -24.43 2.87 5.11
C SER A 9 -25.88 3.00 5.57
N LYS A 10 -26.85 2.58 4.76
CA LYS A 10 -28.21 2.27 5.23
C LYS A 10 -28.12 1.16 6.28
N PRO A 11 -28.91 1.19 7.37
CA PRO A 11 -28.81 0.20 8.43
C PRO A 11 -29.20 -1.19 7.92
N ILE A 12 -28.36 -2.17 8.24
CA ILE A 12 -28.59 -3.60 8.06
C ILE A 12 -29.67 -4.04 9.07
N ALA A 13 -30.92 -3.59 8.87
CA ALA A 13 -32.02 -3.88 9.79
C ALA A 13 -32.75 -5.19 9.46
N SER A 14 -32.51 -5.80 8.29
CA SER A 14 -33.30 -6.94 7.80
C SER A 14 -32.70 -8.33 8.07
N LEU A 15 -31.59 -8.44 8.80
CA LEU A 15 -30.87 -9.71 9.00
C LEU A 15 -31.11 -10.38 10.36
N ILE A 16 -31.87 -9.76 11.26
CA ILE A 16 -32.23 -10.37 12.55
C ILE A 16 -33.51 -11.21 12.35
N SER A 17 -33.36 -12.38 11.73
CA SER A 17 -34.37 -13.44 11.79
C SER A 17 -34.01 -14.42 12.91
N ALA A 18 -35.01 -14.76 13.72
CA ALA A 18 -34.92 -15.33 15.05
C ALA A 18 -34.10 -16.63 15.14
N MET A 19 -33.01 -16.59 15.93
CA MET A 19 -32.43 -17.80 16.53
C MET A 19 -33.17 -18.17 17.82
N PRO A 20 -33.51 -19.45 18.05
CA PRO A 20 -34.22 -19.88 19.24
C PRO A 20 -33.27 -19.89 20.45
N GLY A 21 -33.51 -18.98 21.39
CA GLY A 21 -32.77 -18.90 22.66
C GLY A 21 -32.42 -17.47 23.07
N HIS A 22 -33.41 -16.59 23.19
CA HIS A 22 -33.20 -15.26 23.77
C HIS A 22 -32.79 -15.41 25.25
N ARG A 23 -31.48 -15.37 25.54
CA ARG A 23 -31.03 -14.79 26.81
C ARG A 23 -31.31 -13.31 26.70
N THR A 24 -32.17 -12.80 27.58
CA THR A 24 -32.39 -11.37 27.75
C THR A 24 -31.05 -10.67 27.94
N GLN A 25 -30.88 -9.51 27.33
CA GLN A 25 -29.65 -8.68 27.33
C GLN A 25 -29.17 -8.25 28.74
N ALA A 26 -29.87 -8.65 29.79
CA ALA A 26 -29.67 -8.28 31.19
C ALA A 26 -28.49 -8.99 31.89
N ASP A 27 -27.84 -9.99 31.27
CA ASP A 27 -26.77 -10.81 31.89
C ASP A 27 -25.47 -10.88 31.06
N ILE A 28 -25.29 -10.02 30.04
CA ILE A 28 -24.08 -10.02 29.21
C ILE A 28 -23.07 -9.03 29.80
N ASP A 29 -21.93 -9.53 30.27
CA ASP A 29 -20.84 -8.67 30.73
C ASP A 29 -20.08 -7.98 29.58
N GLU A 30 -19.31 -6.95 29.90
CA GLU A 30 -18.56 -6.16 28.90
C GLU A 30 -17.58 -7.01 28.07
N ASN A 31 -16.95 -8.02 28.66
CA ASN A 31 -16.01 -8.88 27.96
C ASN A 31 -16.74 -9.79 26.96
N GLN A 32 -17.91 -10.32 27.34
CA GLN A 32 -18.76 -11.08 26.43
C GLN A 32 -19.23 -10.22 25.27
N ALA A 33 -19.62 -8.97 25.54
CA ALA A 33 -20.01 -8.02 24.49
C ALA A 33 -18.85 -7.71 23.52
N LYS A 34 -17.64 -7.46 24.05
CA LYS A 34 -16.44 -7.23 23.23
C LYS A 34 -16.04 -8.46 22.43
N HIS A 35 -16.14 -9.65 23.03
CA HIS A 35 -15.87 -10.89 22.33
C HIS A 35 -16.88 -11.09 21.19
N ALA A 36 -18.17 -10.89 21.43
CA ALA A 36 -19.20 -10.97 20.40
C ALA A 36 -18.95 -9.99 19.24
N LEU A 37 -18.48 -8.77 19.52
CA LEU A 37 -18.09 -7.82 18.49
C LEU A 37 -16.96 -8.36 17.60
N VAL A 38 -15.86 -8.85 18.19
CA VAL A 38 -14.74 -9.40 17.40
C VAL A 38 -15.15 -10.68 16.68
N SER A 39 -15.94 -11.55 17.31
CA SER A 39 -16.47 -12.77 16.69
C SER A 39 -17.31 -12.50 15.45
N SER A 40 -17.94 -11.33 15.33
CA SER A 40 -18.72 -10.95 14.14
C SER A 40 -17.85 -10.69 12.90
N TRP A 41 -16.53 -10.55 13.06
CA TRP A 41 -15.63 -10.24 11.96
C TRP A 41 -15.12 -11.46 11.20
N PHE A 42 -15.32 -12.68 11.71
CA PHE A 42 -14.72 -13.91 11.19
C PHE A 42 -15.79 -14.93 10.78
N LEU A 43 -15.44 -15.89 9.93
CA LEU A 43 -16.34 -16.99 9.57
C LEU A 43 -16.56 -17.92 10.76
N GLY A 44 -15.49 -18.16 11.51
CA GLY A 44 -15.50 -18.89 12.77
C GLY A 44 -15.03 -20.35 12.61
N PRO A 45 -14.57 -20.99 13.70
CA PRO A 45 -13.95 -22.32 13.65
C PRO A 45 -14.86 -23.44 13.10
N ARG A 46 -16.18 -23.24 13.14
CA ARG A 46 -17.19 -24.18 12.63
C ARG A 46 -18.13 -23.52 11.63
N ALA A 47 -17.68 -22.43 11.01
CA ALA A 47 -18.47 -21.63 10.08
C ALA A 47 -19.77 -21.10 10.70
N GLU A 48 -19.71 -20.68 11.96
CA GLU A 48 -20.83 -20.13 12.72
C GLU A 48 -21.48 -18.93 12.03
N ASN A 49 -20.71 -18.16 11.25
CA ASN A 49 -21.17 -16.99 10.50
C ASN A 49 -21.33 -17.26 8.99
N MET A 50 -21.50 -18.52 8.57
CA MET A 50 -21.64 -18.86 7.13
C MET A 50 -22.82 -18.13 6.46
N ASP A 51 -23.97 -18.06 7.13
CA ASP A 51 -25.15 -17.37 6.58
C ASP A 51 -24.90 -15.87 6.37
N VAL A 52 -24.12 -15.25 7.26
CA VAL A 52 -23.69 -13.85 7.15
C VAL A 52 -22.80 -13.68 5.92
N LEU A 53 -21.79 -14.54 5.75
CA LEU A 53 -20.89 -14.50 4.60
C LEU A 53 -21.65 -14.69 3.28
N GLN A 54 -22.55 -15.67 3.20
CA GLN A 54 -23.39 -15.91 2.02
C GLN A 54 -24.25 -14.68 1.68
N SER A 55 -24.86 -14.05 2.68
CA SER A 55 -25.66 -12.84 2.49
C SER A 55 -24.83 -11.67 1.97
N LEU A 56 -23.64 -11.44 2.55
CA LEU A 56 -22.73 -10.36 2.13
C LEU A 56 -22.22 -10.59 0.70
N PHE A 57 -21.80 -11.81 0.37
CA PHE A 57 -21.41 -12.15 -1.00
C PHE A 57 -22.55 -11.99 -1.99
N GLY A 58 -23.77 -12.41 -1.62
CA GLY A 58 -24.95 -12.22 -2.47
C GLY A 58 -25.20 -10.75 -2.80
N GLN A 59 -25.04 -9.85 -1.82
CA GLN A 59 -25.16 -8.40 -2.04
C GLN A 59 -24.08 -7.86 -2.98
N VAL A 60 -22.82 -8.31 -2.81
CA VAL A 60 -21.69 -7.93 -3.68
C VAL A 60 -21.94 -8.39 -5.12
N LEU A 61 -22.34 -9.65 -5.32
CA LEU A 61 -22.62 -10.22 -6.63
C LEU A 61 -23.80 -9.53 -7.32
N GLU A 62 -24.87 -9.22 -6.58
CA GLU A 62 -26.01 -8.51 -7.17
C GLU A 62 -25.64 -7.08 -7.55
N ARG A 63 -24.86 -6.36 -6.73
CA ARG A 63 -24.40 -5.01 -7.11
C ARG A 63 -23.47 -5.06 -8.32
N GLN A 64 -22.60 -6.07 -8.41
CA GLN A 64 -21.75 -6.30 -9.58
C GLN A 64 -22.62 -6.44 -10.85
N LYS A 65 -23.62 -7.33 -10.81
CA LYS A 65 -24.56 -7.54 -11.90
C LYS A 65 -25.28 -6.26 -12.27
N GLN A 66 -25.84 -5.56 -11.28
CA GLN A 66 -26.58 -4.32 -11.48
C GLN A 66 -25.72 -3.26 -12.19
N ALA A 67 -24.46 -3.07 -11.76
CA ALA A 67 -23.56 -2.10 -12.37
C ALA A 67 -23.25 -2.40 -13.85
N ARG A 68 -23.15 -3.68 -14.24
CA ARG A 68 -22.96 -4.06 -15.65
C ARG A 68 -24.23 -3.83 -16.48
N VAL A 69 -25.39 -4.14 -15.93
CA VAL A 69 -26.68 -3.92 -16.59
C VAL A 69 -26.94 -2.42 -16.77
N GLU A 70 -26.73 -1.61 -15.74
CA GLU A 70 -26.84 -0.14 -15.77
C GLU A 70 -25.97 0.46 -16.88
N LEU A 71 -24.73 -0.01 -17.03
CA LEU A 71 -23.82 0.47 -18.09
C LEU A 71 -24.32 0.08 -19.50
N ALA A 72 -24.90 -1.11 -19.63
CA ALA A 72 -25.36 -1.67 -20.89
C ALA A 72 -26.80 -1.26 -21.27
N GLU A 73 -27.48 -0.41 -20.49
CA GLU A 73 -28.89 -0.02 -20.74
C GLU A 73 -29.12 0.59 -22.14
N GLN A 74 -28.07 1.16 -22.74
CA GLN A 74 -28.12 1.75 -24.09
C GLN A 74 -27.56 0.84 -25.18
N ASP A 75 -27.01 -0.33 -24.81
CA ASP A 75 -26.42 -1.27 -25.75
C ASP A 75 -27.51 -2.12 -26.40
N GLN A 76 -27.46 -2.26 -27.72
CA GLN A 76 -28.43 -3.07 -28.48
C GLN A 76 -28.04 -4.55 -28.53
N ASP A 77 -26.76 -4.86 -28.29
CA ASP A 77 -26.20 -6.19 -28.49
C ASP A 77 -26.00 -6.94 -27.17
N ILE A 78 -26.56 -8.16 -27.09
CA ILE A 78 -26.32 -9.09 -25.98
C ILE A 78 -25.18 -10.03 -26.38
N PHE A 79 -24.02 -9.88 -25.74
CA PHE A 79 -22.81 -10.67 -26.06
C PHE A 79 -22.92 -12.17 -25.71
N ILE A 80 -23.69 -12.52 -24.67
CA ILE A 80 -23.90 -13.91 -24.23
C ILE A 80 -25.41 -14.16 -24.17
N THR A 81 -25.96 -14.78 -25.22
CA THR A 81 -27.40 -15.00 -25.35
C THR A 81 -27.85 -16.30 -24.68
N GLU A 82 -29.17 -16.47 -24.50
CA GLU A 82 -29.74 -17.72 -23.98
C GLU A 82 -29.54 -18.89 -24.95
N GLU A 83 -29.54 -18.66 -26.27
CA GLU A 83 -29.20 -19.67 -27.26
C GLU A 83 -27.76 -20.16 -27.10
N MET A 84 -26.82 -19.25 -26.86
CA MET A 84 -25.41 -19.62 -26.59
C MET A 84 -25.28 -20.45 -25.31
N LYS A 85 -26.04 -20.12 -24.25
CA LYS A 85 -26.07 -20.89 -22.99
C LYS A 85 -26.73 -22.26 -23.14
N ALA A 86 -27.67 -22.39 -24.08
CA ALA A 86 -28.35 -23.65 -24.38
C ALA A 86 -27.48 -24.62 -25.20
N LEU A 87 -26.37 -24.18 -25.79
CA LEU A 87 -25.45 -25.05 -26.54
C LEU A 87 -24.75 -26.05 -25.62
N ASP A 88 -24.65 -27.31 -26.08
CA ASP A 88 -23.95 -28.39 -25.36
C ASP A 88 -22.52 -28.00 -24.98
N ILE A 89 -21.79 -27.31 -25.87
CA ILE A 89 -20.41 -26.89 -25.60
C ILE A 89 -20.31 -25.89 -24.45
N ASN A 90 -21.30 -25.02 -24.28
CA ASN A 90 -21.36 -24.07 -23.18
C ASN A 90 -21.65 -24.82 -21.87
N GLN A 91 -22.69 -25.65 -21.87
CA GLN A 91 -23.11 -26.44 -20.71
C GLN A 91 -22.00 -27.39 -20.23
N GLN A 92 -21.31 -28.08 -21.15
CA GLN A 92 -20.16 -28.92 -20.83
C GLN A 92 -18.99 -28.12 -20.23
N SER A 93 -18.73 -26.91 -20.75
CA SER A 93 -17.69 -26.04 -20.18
C SER A 93 -18.03 -25.60 -18.75
N ILE A 94 -19.29 -25.23 -18.50
CA ILE A 94 -19.78 -24.86 -17.16
C ILE A 94 -19.75 -26.06 -16.21
N HIS A 95 -20.17 -27.25 -16.65
CA HIS A 95 -20.10 -28.48 -15.86
C HIS A 95 -18.66 -28.80 -15.44
N ARG A 96 -17.72 -28.76 -16.40
CA ARG A 96 -16.30 -28.96 -16.12
C ARG A 96 -15.75 -27.93 -15.12
N LEU A 97 -16.17 -26.67 -15.22
CA LEU A 97 -15.77 -25.64 -14.25
C LEU A 97 -16.30 -25.95 -12.85
N ALA A 98 -17.56 -26.39 -12.74
CA ALA A 98 -18.17 -26.78 -11.46
C ALA A 98 -17.46 -28.00 -10.84
N ASP A 99 -17.18 -29.03 -11.63
CA ASP A 99 -16.46 -30.23 -11.20
C ASP A 99 -15.05 -29.87 -10.70
N ASN A 100 -14.30 -29.08 -11.48
CA ASN A 100 -12.95 -28.66 -11.09
C ASN A 100 -12.96 -27.80 -9.82
N SER A 101 -13.96 -26.92 -9.67
CA SER A 101 -14.11 -26.07 -8.47
C SER A 101 -14.42 -26.90 -7.23
N LYS A 102 -15.30 -27.90 -7.37
CA LYS A 102 -15.61 -28.86 -6.31
C LYS A 102 -14.37 -29.68 -5.93
N GLU A 103 -13.67 -30.24 -6.91
CA GLU A 103 -12.45 -31.02 -6.68
C GLU A 103 -11.37 -30.20 -5.96
N LEU A 104 -11.15 -28.95 -6.40
CA LEU A 104 -10.21 -28.04 -5.75
C LEU A 104 -10.62 -27.76 -4.30
N SER A 105 -11.90 -27.49 -4.06
CA SER A 105 -12.43 -27.19 -2.72
C SER A 105 -12.30 -28.40 -1.79
N ASP A 106 -12.66 -29.60 -2.26
CA ASP A 106 -12.52 -30.85 -1.52
C ASP A 106 -11.04 -31.09 -1.13
N LYS A 107 -10.12 -30.92 -2.09
CA LYS A 107 -8.67 -31.07 -1.86
C LYS A 107 -8.11 -30.03 -0.88
N LEU A 108 -8.55 -28.77 -0.97
CA LEU A 108 -8.14 -27.73 -0.02
C LEU A 108 -8.65 -28.05 1.38
N ALA A 109 -9.90 -28.50 1.53
CA ALA A 109 -10.46 -28.87 2.83
C ALA A 109 -9.76 -30.08 3.45
N GLU A 110 -9.39 -31.08 2.65
CA GLU A 110 -8.75 -32.31 3.13
C GLU A 110 -7.25 -32.14 3.44
N HIS A 111 -6.54 -31.36 2.63
CA HIS A 111 -5.07 -31.33 2.66
C HIS A 111 -4.45 -30.01 3.15
N SER A 112 -5.24 -28.98 3.44
CA SER A 112 -4.72 -27.74 4.02
C SER A 112 -4.60 -27.80 5.53
N VAL A 113 -3.69 -27.01 6.09
CA VAL A 113 -3.64 -26.77 7.53
C VAL A 113 -4.89 -25.97 7.93
N PRO A 114 -5.66 -26.40 8.94
CA PRO A 114 -6.90 -25.73 9.33
C PRO A 114 -6.62 -24.47 10.16
N PHE A 115 -6.14 -23.39 9.51
CA PHE A 115 -5.79 -22.12 10.17
C PHE A 115 -6.97 -21.44 10.87
N TRP A 116 -8.21 -21.78 10.49
CA TRP A 116 -9.43 -21.33 11.16
C TRP A 116 -9.66 -22.00 12.53
N SER A 117 -9.00 -23.12 12.80
CA SER A 117 -9.18 -23.85 14.05
C SER A 117 -8.30 -23.27 15.17
N PRO A 118 -8.85 -22.97 16.36
CA PRO A 118 -8.06 -22.58 17.54
C PRO A 118 -7.07 -23.67 18.01
N ARG A 119 -7.16 -24.89 17.45
CA ARG A 119 -6.18 -25.95 17.67
C ARG A 119 -4.83 -25.62 17.02
N TYR A 120 -4.84 -24.82 15.96
CA TYR A 120 -3.64 -24.29 15.34
C TYR A 120 -3.19 -23.03 16.10
N ASN A 121 -1.97 -23.06 16.66
CA ASN A 121 -1.38 -21.94 17.40
C ASN A 121 0.14 -21.96 17.24
N ALA A 122 0.60 -21.84 15.98
CA ALA A 122 2.01 -21.99 15.62
C ALA A 122 2.57 -20.73 14.91
N HIS A 123 2.49 -20.67 13.58
CA HIS A 123 2.97 -19.52 12.82
C HIS A 123 1.91 -18.41 12.70
N MET A 124 2.30 -17.26 12.15
CA MET A 124 1.46 -16.06 11.95
C MET A 124 0.42 -16.26 10.83
N ASN A 125 -0.51 -17.19 11.06
CA ASN A 125 -1.66 -17.39 10.18
C ASN A 125 -2.88 -17.79 11.01
N MET A 126 -4.04 -17.26 10.65
CA MET A 126 -5.32 -17.35 11.34
C MET A 126 -6.46 -17.21 10.33
N ASP A 127 -7.70 -17.42 10.78
CA ASP A 127 -8.89 -17.10 9.96
C ASP A 127 -8.85 -15.64 9.50
N THR A 128 -9.23 -15.39 8.25
CA THR A 128 -9.29 -14.04 7.68
C THR A 128 -10.62 -13.37 8.00
N THR A 129 -10.64 -12.04 8.04
CA THR A 129 -11.89 -11.32 8.30
C THR A 129 -12.86 -11.47 7.13
N LEU A 130 -14.17 -11.53 7.42
CA LEU A 130 -15.23 -11.55 6.41
C LEU A 130 -15.10 -10.38 5.43
N ALA A 131 -14.69 -9.20 5.92
CA ALA A 131 -14.45 -8.02 5.11
C ALA A 131 -13.34 -8.24 4.06
N SER A 132 -12.23 -8.89 4.45
CA SER A 132 -11.14 -9.24 3.53
C SER A 132 -11.58 -10.22 2.44
N ILE A 133 -12.49 -11.14 2.78
CA ILE A 133 -12.99 -12.16 1.86
C ILE A 133 -13.89 -11.52 0.78
N ILE A 134 -14.78 -10.60 1.15
CA ILE A 134 -15.75 -10.00 0.22
C ILE A 134 -15.18 -8.84 -0.63
N GLY A 135 -14.02 -8.31 -0.28
CA GLY A 135 -13.44 -7.11 -0.90
C GLY A 135 -12.77 -7.32 -2.26
N PHE A 136 -12.76 -8.54 -2.82
CA PHE A 136 -11.93 -8.86 -3.97
C PHE A 136 -12.56 -8.47 -5.32
N TYR A 137 -11.92 -7.54 -6.03
CA TYR A 137 -12.20 -7.14 -7.41
C TYR A 137 -10.89 -7.18 -8.23
N ASN A 138 -10.94 -6.89 -9.53
CA ASN A 138 -9.76 -6.90 -10.42
C ASN A 138 -9.32 -5.52 -10.98
N PRO A 139 -9.21 -4.44 -10.16
CA PRO A 139 -8.59 -3.20 -10.60
C PRO A 139 -7.06 -3.29 -10.56
N ASN A 140 -6.38 -2.48 -11.38
CA ASN A 140 -4.92 -2.44 -11.44
C ASN A 140 -4.35 -1.14 -10.87
N ASN A 141 -3.98 -1.13 -9.58
CA ASN A 141 -3.54 0.06 -8.85
C ASN A 141 -2.22 0.69 -9.34
N VAL A 142 -1.50 0.09 -10.29
CA VAL A 142 -0.29 0.69 -10.87
C VAL A 142 -0.58 1.94 -11.71
N ALA A 143 -1.80 2.05 -12.26
CA ALA A 143 -2.19 3.13 -13.16
C ALA A 143 -3.59 3.63 -12.79
N THR A 144 -3.69 4.90 -12.38
CA THR A 144 -4.94 5.50 -11.90
C THR A 144 -6.11 5.36 -12.89
N GLU A 145 -5.87 5.34 -14.20
CA GLU A 145 -6.90 5.13 -15.22
C GLU A 145 -7.52 3.72 -15.20
N ALA A 146 -6.79 2.71 -14.70
CA ALA A 146 -7.25 1.33 -14.56
C ALA A 146 -7.84 1.02 -13.17
N SER A 147 -7.77 1.96 -12.24
CA SER A 147 -8.13 1.78 -10.83
C SER A 147 -8.52 3.08 -10.10
N PRO A 148 -9.29 4.00 -10.70
CA PRO A 148 -9.44 5.35 -10.15
C PRO A 148 -10.04 5.36 -8.74
N PHE A 149 -10.92 4.41 -8.45
CA PHE A 149 -11.49 4.23 -7.12
C PHE A 149 -10.52 3.54 -6.16
N THR A 150 -9.95 2.39 -6.53
CA THR A 150 -9.10 1.62 -5.61
C THR A 150 -7.72 2.22 -5.38
N THR A 151 -7.23 3.07 -6.28
CA THR A 151 -6.07 3.94 -6.03
C THR A 151 -6.37 4.95 -4.91
N GLN A 152 -7.58 5.52 -4.87
CA GLN A 152 -7.98 6.38 -3.75
C GLN A 152 -8.14 5.59 -2.46
N ILE A 153 -8.71 4.37 -2.52
CA ILE A 153 -8.82 3.52 -1.32
C ILE A 153 -7.44 3.20 -0.76
N GLU A 154 -6.47 2.83 -1.60
CA GLU A 154 -5.09 2.56 -1.15
C GLU A 154 -4.44 3.79 -0.53
N TRP A 155 -4.66 4.98 -1.10
CA TRP A 155 -4.21 6.24 -0.50
C TRP A 155 -4.75 6.42 0.94
N HIS A 156 -6.05 6.21 1.15
CA HIS A 156 -6.67 6.34 2.47
C HIS A 156 -6.15 5.27 3.44
N VAL A 157 -5.90 4.04 2.97
CA VAL A 157 -5.27 3.01 3.79
C VAL A 157 -3.85 3.43 4.20
N GLY A 158 -3.09 4.05 3.31
CA GLY A 158 -1.81 4.66 3.62
C GLY A 158 -1.90 5.70 4.74
N GLU A 159 -2.84 6.64 4.63
CA GLU A 159 -3.10 7.66 5.67
C GLU A 159 -3.48 7.04 7.02
N GLN A 160 -4.38 6.04 7.01
CA GLN A 160 -4.79 5.31 8.22
C GLN A 160 -3.63 4.59 8.90
N LEU A 161 -2.74 3.97 8.11
CA LEU A 161 -1.54 3.32 8.65
C LEU A 161 -0.56 4.34 9.23
N CYS A 162 -0.40 5.50 8.58
CA CYS A 162 0.43 6.57 9.09
C CYS A 162 -0.08 7.12 10.42
N GLU A 163 -1.38 7.41 10.51
CA GLU A 163 -2.04 7.87 11.74
C GLU A 163 -1.92 6.83 12.86
N MET A 164 -2.18 5.56 12.56
CA MET A 164 -2.05 4.45 13.52
C MET A 164 -0.64 4.35 14.13
N LEU A 165 0.40 4.63 13.34
CA LEU A 165 1.79 4.61 13.78
C LEU A 165 2.24 5.90 14.48
N GLY A 166 1.36 6.90 14.58
CA GLY A 166 1.65 8.19 15.23
C GLY A 166 2.47 9.15 14.38
N TYR A 167 2.47 8.98 13.05
CA TYR A 167 2.96 10.03 12.15
C TYR A 167 1.99 11.21 12.14
N ASN A 168 2.46 12.33 11.61
CA ASN A 168 1.70 13.58 11.47
C ASN A 168 0.40 13.39 10.68
N GLY A 169 -0.52 14.36 10.77
CA GLY A 169 -1.68 14.40 9.87
C GLY A 169 -1.27 14.65 8.41
N SER A 170 -2.10 14.26 7.43
CA SER A 170 -1.83 14.48 6.00
C SER A 170 -1.70 15.96 5.60
N ASN A 171 -2.19 16.89 6.43
CA ASN A 171 -2.07 18.35 6.24
C ASN A 171 -0.94 18.99 7.07
N GLU A 172 -0.13 18.20 7.76
CA GLU A 172 0.98 18.67 8.61
C GLU A 172 2.33 18.40 7.92
N ASP A 173 3.39 19.11 8.30
CA ASP A 173 4.74 18.99 7.72
C ASP A 173 5.71 18.29 8.70
N PRO A 174 6.38 17.19 8.30
CA PRO A 174 6.24 16.47 7.03
C PRO A 174 4.91 15.73 6.90
N ALA A 175 4.32 15.80 5.70
CA ALA A 175 3.13 15.03 5.36
C ALA A 175 3.54 13.56 5.16
N PRO A 176 2.98 12.61 5.91
CA PRO A 176 3.34 11.22 5.74
C PRO A 176 2.66 10.62 4.51
N TRP A 177 3.22 9.51 4.03
CA TRP A 177 2.65 8.73 2.94
C TRP A 177 2.99 7.26 3.14
N GLY A 178 2.05 6.39 2.76
CA GLY A 178 2.21 4.94 2.79
C GLY A 178 1.42 4.30 1.66
N HIS A 179 1.77 3.07 1.30
CA HIS A 179 1.07 2.28 0.30
C HIS A 179 1.16 0.78 0.63
N ILE A 180 0.41 -0.03 -0.10
CA ILE A 180 0.44 -1.48 0.05
C ILE A 180 1.54 -2.06 -0.86
N THR A 181 2.33 -2.97 -0.28
CA THR A 181 3.29 -3.81 -1.01
C THR A 181 2.76 -5.23 -1.06
N CYS A 182 3.39 -6.10 -1.87
CA CYS A 182 2.96 -7.51 -1.93
C CYS A 182 3.22 -8.26 -0.61
N ASP A 183 4.23 -7.86 0.16
CA ASP A 183 4.54 -8.39 1.49
C ASP A 183 5.55 -7.50 2.24
N GLY A 184 5.80 -7.83 3.51
CA GLY A 184 6.75 -7.09 4.35
C GLY A 184 8.22 -7.19 3.92
N SER A 185 8.61 -8.18 3.13
CA SER A 185 9.98 -8.28 2.60
C SER A 185 10.22 -7.22 1.53
N VAL A 186 9.23 -6.99 0.65
CA VAL A 186 9.30 -5.91 -0.34
C VAL A 186 9.23 -4.54 0.33
N ALA A 187 8.39 -4.36 1.35
CA ALA A 187 8.38 -3.12 2.14
C ALA A 187 9.76 -2.82 2.76
N ASN A 188 10.43 -3.82 3.34
CA ASN A 188 11.78 -3.67 3.88
C ASN A 188 12.82 -3.34 2.78
N LEU A 189 12.71 -3.98 1.61
CA LEU A 189 13.57 -3.71 0.47
C LEU A 189 13.41 -2.27 -0.04
N GLU A 190 12.18 -1.79 -0.15
CA GLU A 190 11.87 -0.41 -0.56
C GLU A 190 12.40 0.61 0.46
N ALA A 191 12.28 0.34 1.76
CA ALA A 191 12.84 1.19 2.81
C ALA A 191 14.39 1.29 2.71
N ILE A 192 15.07 0.16 2.47
CA ILE A 192 16.52 0.12 2.25
C ILE A 192 16.88 0.84 0.95
N TRP A 193 16.08 0.67 -0.11
CA TRP A 193 16.29 1.33 -1.39
C TRP A 193 16.17 2.85 -1.26
N ALA A 194 15.12 3.34 -0.61
CA ALA A 194 14.92 4.76 -0.31
C ALA A 194 16.08 5.32 0.52
N THR A 195 16.47 4.63 1.59
CA THR A 195 17.59 5.05 2.47
C THR A 195 18.93 5.11 1.72
N ARG A 196 19.22 4.12 0.87
CA ARG A 196 20.41 4.13 0.01
C ARG A 196 20.40 5.34 -0.91
N ASN A 197 19.29 5.60 -1.61
CA ASN A 197 19.21 6.71 -2.54
C ASN A 197 19.34 8.06 -1.83
N LEU A 198 18.68 8.20 -0.67
CA LEU A 198 18.78 9.39 0.18
C LEU A 198 20.21 9.67 0.61
N LYS A 199 20.97 8.63 1.01
CA LYS A 199 22.36 8.78 1.47
C LYS A 199 23.29 9.34 0.40
N PHE A 200 23.09 8.97 -0.87
CA PHE A 200 23.95 9.38 -1.98
C PHE A 200 23.43 10.61 -2.75
N TYR A 201 22.19 11.05 -2.49
CA TYR A 201 21.60 12.20 -3.18
C TYR A 201 22.46 13.48 -3.10
N PRO A 202 23.06 13.87 -1.95
CA PRO A 202 23.92 15.06 -1.89
C PRO A 202 25.15 14.96 -2.78
N PHE A 203 25.73 13.76 -2.94
CA PHE A 203 26.87 13.55 -3.84
C PHE A 203 26.47 13.67 -5.30
N SER A 204 25.32 13.11 -5.67
CA SER A 204 24.74 13.27 -7.00
C SER A 204 24.49 14.74 -7.34
N LEU A 205 23.96 15.52 -6.39
CA LEU A 205 23.78 16.96 -6.56
C LEU A 205 25.12 17.69 -6.70
N LYS A 206 26.12 17.36 -5.88
CA LYS A 206 27.47 17.95 -6.00
C LYS A 206 28.06 17.72 -7.39
N LEU A 207 27.97 16.49 -7.92
CA LEU A 207 28.41 16.19 -9.29
C LEU A 207 27.59 16.96 -10.34
N ALA A 208 26.27 17.08 -10.17
CA ALA A 208 25.43 17.81 -11.10
C ALA A 208 25.75 19.32 -11.13
N ILE A 209 26.20 19.88 -10.00
CA ILE A 209 26.71 21.26 -9.95
C ILE A 209 28.11 21.34 -10.57
N GLU A 210 29.03 20.46 -10.21
CA GLU A 210 30.42 20.56 -10.70
C GLU A 210 30.56 20.25 -12.20
N LYS A 211 29.83 19.25 -12.70
CA LYS A 211 30.00 18.68 -14.05
C LYS A 211 28.76 18.81 -14.93
N GLY A 212 27.62 19.15 -14.36
CA GLY A 212 26.32 19.08 -15.00
C GLY A 212 25.68 20.44 -15.27
N PRO A 213 24.38 20.42 -15.67
CA PRO A 213 23.65 21.64 -16.03
C PRO A 213 23.30 22.52 -14.82
N LEU A 214 23.59 22.08 -13.58
CA LEU A 214 23.42 22.89 -12.36
C LEU A 214 24.66 23.72 -12.02
N ASN A 215 25.66 23.81 -12.92
CA ASN A 215 26.91 24.53 -12.67
C ASN A 215 26.75 25.99 -12.28
N PHE A 216 25.69 26.67 -12.73
CA PHE A 216 25.39 28.03 -12.30
C PHE A 216 25.27 28.17 -10.76
N LEU A 217 24.89 27.10 -10.03
CA LEU A 217 24.85 27.09 -8.57
C LEU A 217 26.25 27.22 -7.92
N SER A 218 27.33 27.02 -8.67
CA SER A 218 28.71 27.19 -8.17
C SER A 218 29.16 28.64 -8.05
N THR A 219 28.49 29.55 -8.74
CA THR A 219 28.81 30.98 -8.77
C THR A 219 27.62 31.87 -8.44
N ILE A 220 26.47 31.28 -8.06
CA ILE A 220 25.25 32.04 -7.79
C ILE A 220 25.37 32.81 -6.48
N GLU A 221 24.80 34.02 -6.46
CA GLU A 221 24.71 34.87 -5.27
C GLU A 221 23.24 35.16 -4.96
N PRO A 222 22.76 34.86 -3.73
CA PRO A 222 23.48 34.23 -2.63
C PRO A 222 23.75 32.72 -2.86
N PRO A 223 24.82 32.17 -2.26
CA PRO A 223 25.21 30.77 -2.47
C PRO A 223 24.16 29.81 -1.92
N PHE A 224 24.13 28.59 -2.47
CA PHE A 224 23.24 27.53 -1.99
C PHE A 224 23.73 27.00 -0.65
N ILE A 225 22.93 27.23 0.40
CA ILE A 225 23.23 26.88 1.80
C ILE A 225 22.27 25.80 2.27
N VAL A 226 22.80 24.81 3.02
CA VAL A 226 22.03 23.77 3.68
C VAL A 226 22.42 23.66 5.17
N GLU A 227 21.51 23.14 5.98
CA GLU A 227 21.74 22.89 7.40
C GLU A 227 22.56 21.60 7.59
N THR A 228 23.75 21.71 8.19
CA THR A 228 24.57 20.54 8.53
C THR A 228 24.07 19.87 9.81
N CYS A 229 24.48 18.62 10.06
CA CYS A 229 24.01 17.88 11.23
C CYS A 229 24.41 18.53 12.58
N ASN A 230 25.62 19.09 12.67
CA ASN A 230 26.20 19.53 13.97
C ASN A 230 26.86 20.92 13.93
N ALA A 231 26.99 21.56 12.76
CA ALA A 231 27.81 22.76 12.59
C ALA A 231 27.03 23.97 12.04
N GLY A 232 25.70 23.88 11.98
CA GLY A 232 24.85 24.96 11.49
C GLY A 232 24.75 25.03 9.95
N PRO A 233 24.25 26.15 9.41
CA PRO A 233 24.11 26.36 7.97
C PRO A 233 25.47 26.57 7.30
N LYS A 234 25.70 25.88 6.18
CA LYS A 234 26.93 25.99 5.39
C LYS A 234 26.64 25.92 3.90
N GLU A 235 27.46 26.60 3.12
CA GLU A 235 27.41 26.51 1.66
C GLU A 235 27.63 25.07 1.19
N PHE A 236 26.71 24.58 0.36
CA PHE A 236 26.61 23.18 -0.04
C PHE A 236 27.91 22.67 -0.70
N LEU A 237 28.50 23.45 -1.60
CA LEU A 237 29.75 23.04 -2.28
C LEU A 237 30.96 22.99 -1.33
N LYS A 238 30.93 23.76 -0.25
CA LYS A 238 31.97 23.79 0.79
C LYS A 238 31.83 22.68 1.83
N LEU A 239 30.81 21.84 1.72
CA LEU A 239 30.66 20.68 2.60
C LEU A 239 31.76 19.64 2.34
N THR A 240 32.29 19.09 3.44
CA THR A 240 33.22 17.95 3.38
C THR A 240 32.48 16.66 3.05
N LYS A 241 33.24 15.61 2.73
CA LYS A 241 32.72 14.25 2.51
C LYS A 241 31.89 13.77 3.71
N GLU A 242 32.41 13.99 4.91
CA GLU A 242 31.79 13.57 6.17
C GLU A 242 30.51 14.36 6.44
N GLU A 243 30.48 15.66 6.15
CA GLU A 243 29.28 16.48 6.29
C GLU A 243 28.20 16.05 5.28
N LEU A 244 28.55 15.81 4.02
CA LEU A 244 27.63 15.33 2.98
C LEU A 244 27.03 13.95 3.34
N LEU A 245 27.84 13.02 3.84
CA LEU A 245 27.38 11.70 4.27
C LEU A 245 26.43 11.75 5.47
N ASN A 246 26.45 12.82 6.25
CA ASN A 246 25.71 12.93 7.51
C ASN A 246 24.66 14.05 7.52
N LEU A 247 24.32 14.63 6.37
CA LEU A 247 23.13 15.47 6.29
C LEU A 247 21.89 14.69 6.78
N THR A 248 21.05 15.36 7.56
CA THR A 248 19.85 14.75 8.13
C THR A 248 18.83 14.44 7.04
N PRO A 249 17.97 13.40 7.18
CA PRO A 249 16.92 13.12 6.21
C PRO A 249 16.04 14.34 5.88
N PRO A 250 15.56 15.14 6.85
CA PRO A 250 14.82 16.37 6.55
C PRO A 250 15.63 17.37 5.70
N THR A 251 16.92 17.57 6.01
CA THR A 251 17.78 18.44 5.19
C THR A 251 17.81 17.95 3.75
N VAL A 252 18.10 16.66 3.52
CA VAL A 252 18.24 16.11 2.16
C VAL A 252 16.92 16.17 1.39
N LEU A 253 15.80 15.82 2.04
CA LEU A 253 14.46 15.86 1.43
C LEU A 253 13.99 17.28 1.11
N SER A 254 14.46 18.29 1.85
CA SER A 254 14.12 19.70 1.59
C SER A 254 14.87 20.32 0.40
N ILE A 255 15.96 19.70 -0.07
CA ILE A 255 16.83 20.27 -1.13
C ILE A 255 16.05 20.60 -2.41
N PRO A 256 15.23 19.70 -3.01
CA PRO A 256 14.44 20.04 -4.20
C PRO A 256 13.55 21.27 -4.00
N THR A 257 12.87 21.36 -2.86
CA THR A 257 12.00 22.50 -2.51
C THR A 257 12.81 23.79 -2.39
N LEU A 258 13.92 23.76 -1.66
CA LEU A 258 14.82 24.91 -1.51
C LEU A 258 15.37 25.38 -2.87
N LEU A 259 15.72 24.46 -3.75
CA LEU A 259 16.21 24.78 -5.10
C LEU A 259 15.12 25.43 -5.96
N GLY A 260 13.88 24.93 -5.87
CA GLY A 260 12.72 25.52 -6.54
C GLY A 260 12.39 26.92 -6.02
N GLU A 261 12.28 27.08 -4.71
CA GLU A 261 11.88 28.36 -4.08
C GLU A 261 12.94 29.45 -4.23
N LYS A 262 14.22 29.12 -4.01
CA LYS A 262 15.28 30.13 -3.98
C LYS A 262 15.88 30.43 -5.35
N TYR A 263 15.85 29.45 -6.27
CA TYR A 263 16.55 29.56 -7.56
C TYR A 263 15.64 29.30 -8.76
N SER A 264 14.32 29.15 -8.56
CA SER A 264 13.34 28.92 -9.63
C SER A 264 13.64 27.68 -10.49
N ILE A 265 14.28 26.67 -9.89
CA ILE A 265 14.60 25.41 -10.55
C ILE A 265 13.32 24.54 -10.55
N SER A 266 12.78 24.24 -11.73
CA SER A 266 11.60 23.37 -11.83
C SER A 266 11.94 21.92 -11.47
N SER A 267 10.95 21.18 -10.96
CA SER A 267 11.10 19.76 -10.61
C SER A 267 11.54 18.90 -11.80
N GLY A 268 10.95 19.14 -12.98
CA GLY A 268 11.31 18.43 -14.22
C GLY A 268 12.76 18.68 -14.64
N PHE A 269 13.21 19.93 -14.63
CA PHE A 269 14.61 20.24 -14.97
C PHE A 269 15.58 19.67 -13.92
N LEU A 270 15.26 19.75 -12.62
CA LEU A 270 16.09 19.17 -11.57
C LEU A 270 16.22 17.65 -11.72
N GLN A 271 15.12 16.96 -12.04
CA GLN A 271 15.12 15.53 -12.29
C GLN A 271 16.03 15.15 -13.45
N ASP A 272 15.92 15.84 -14.59
CA ASP A 272 16.75 15.60 -15.77
C ASP A 272 18.23 15.91 -15.51
N ALA A 273 18.49 17.00 -14.79
CA ALA A 273 19.85 17.42 -14.43
C ALA A 273 20.56 16.42 -13.51
N LEU A 274 19.83 15.83 -12.56
CA LEU A 274 20.38 14.87 -11.60
C LEU A 274 20.49 13.46 -12.17
N LYS A 275 19.60 13.07 -13.10
CA LYS A 275 19.47 11.70 -13.61
C LYS A 275 20.80 11.01 -13.95
N PRO A 276 21.79 11.65 -14.61
CA PRO A 276 23.06 11.00 -14.92
C PRO A 276 23.93 10.70 -13.69
N TYR A 277 23.74 11.45 -12.60
CA TYR A 277 24.58 11.44 -11.41
C TYR A 277 23.97 10.69 -10.23
N LEU A 278 22.69 10.35 -10.32
CA LEU A 278 21.95 9.58 -9.33
C LEU A 278 22.56 8.18 -9.14
N VAL A 279 22.53 7.68 -7.90
CA VAL A 279 23.02 6.33 -7.57
C VAL A 279 22.28 5.23 -8.34
N GLN A 280 21.04 5.50 -8.74
CA GLN A 280 20.22 4.63 -9.58
C GLN A 280 20.81 4.46 -10.99
N THR A 281 21.54 5.45 -11.49
CA THR A 281 22.14 5.46 -12.82
C THR A 281 23.62 5.08 -12.78
N MET A 282 24.41 5.71 -11.89
CA MET A 282 25.85 5.47 -11.79
C MET A 282 26.19 4.16 -11.09
N GLY A 283 25.31 3.67 -10.23
CA GLY A 283 25.62 2.61 -9.28
C GLY A 283 26.34 3.15 -8.04
N LYS A 284 26.14 2.44 -6.93
CA LYS A 284 26.69 2.83 -5.62
C LYS A 284 28.22 2.81 -5.59
N ASP A 285 28.82 1.76 -6.15
CA ASP A 285 30.25 1.53 -6.05
C ASP A 285 31.06 2.57 -6.82
N GLU A 286 30.50 3.10 -7.93
CA GLU A 286 31.10 4.19 -8.69
C GLU A 286 31.12 5.50 -7.88
N LEU A 287 30.00 5.86 -7.26
CA LEU A 287 29.94 7.03 -6.36
C LEU A 287 30.87 6.87 -5.16
N GLU A 288 30.94 5.67 -4.57
CA GLU A 288 31.86 5.40 -3.47
C GLU A 288 33.32 5.57 -3.89
N SER A 289 33.69 5.06 -5.07
CA SER A 289 35.04 5.18 -5.63
C SER A 289 35.41 6.65 -5.92
N MET A 290 34.54 7.38 -6.62
CA MET A 290 34.80 8.77 -7.02
C MET A 290 35.01 9.71 -5.82
N PHE A 291 34.31 9.47 -4.71
CA PHE A 291 34.35 10.32 -3.52
C PHE A 291 35.17 9.71 -2.38
N ASP A 292 35.87 8.59 -2.60
CA ASP A 292 36.65 7.89 -1.57
C ASP A 292 35.79 7.60 -0.31
N ILE A 293 34.58 7.08 -0.52
CA ILE A 293 33.62 6.75 0.54
C ILE A 293 33.80 5.28 0.95
N ASN A 294 33.98 5.04 2.24
CA ASN A 294 33.95 3.70 2.80
C ASN A 294 32.56 3.08 2.66
N LYS A 295 32.49 1.77 2.39
CA LYS A 295 31.22 1.03 2.28
C LYS A 295 30.32 1.26 3.50
N GLY A 296 29.14 1.83 3.25
CA GLY A 296 28.12 2.04 4.25
C GLY A 296 27.70 0.75 4.96
N LYS A 297 27.21 0.87 6.20
CA LYS A 297 26.75 -0.25 7.02
C LYS A 297 25.29 -0.05 7.41
N TYR A 298 24.51 -1.12 7.32
CA TYR A 298 23.19 -1.20 7.96
C TYR A 298 23.34 -1.86 9.31
N MET A 299 22.98 -1.14 10.37
CA MET A 299 22.95 -1.67 11.73
C MET A 299 21.57 -2.28 11.97
N ILE A 300 21.52 -3.58 12.21
CA ILE A 300 20.28 -4.37 12.31
C ILE A 300 20.45 -5.45 13.37
N CYS A 301 19.36 -5.86 14.01
CA CYS A 301 19.39 -6.87 15.07
C CYS A 301 19.96 -8.21 14.56
N ALA A 302 20.66 -8.94 15.45
CA ALA A 302 21.23 -10.25 15.12
C ALA A 302 20.15 -11.28 14.73
N THR A 303 18.97 -11.18 15.34
CA THR A 303 17.82 -12.08 15.15
C THR A 303 16.75 -11.50 14.23
N LYS A 304 17.11 -10.55 13.36
CA LYS A 304 16.18 -9.99 12.37
C LYS A 304 15.56 -11.08 11.49
N HIS A 305 14.42 -10.75 10.86
CA HIS A 305 13.90 -11.55 9.76
C HIS A 305 14.93 -11.64 8.61
N TYR A 306 14.78 -12.64 7.75
CA TYR A 306 15.71 -12.87 6.64
C TYR A 306 15.74 -11.72 5.62
N SER A 307 14.59 -11.06 5.42
CA SER A 307 14.42 -9.89 4.55
C SER A 307 15.27 -8.69 4.95
#